data_AF-A0A2X2Y600-F1
#
_entry.id   AF-A0A2X2Y600-F1
#
_cell.length_a   1.000
_cell.length_b   1.000
_cell.length_c   1.000
_cell.angle_alpha   90.00
_cell.angle_beta   90.00
_cell.angle_gamma   90.00
#
_symmetry.space_group_name_H-M   'P 1'
#
loop_
_entity.id
_entity.type
_entity.pdbx_description
1 polymer ?
#
loop_
_entity_poly.entity_id
_entity_poly.type
_entity_poly.pdbx_seq_one_letter_code
_entity_poly.pdbx_strand_id
1 'polypeptide(L)' 'MAKKTDEKTIKTDKKVEETVEEKAIIKVRALVNIKYDKDCFKIGDEFEVRTEDSEEMTKKGYVESLEKTEKGETKEGE' A
#
# COMPACT_ATOMS: atom_id res chain seq x y z
N MET A 1 -1.61 17.45 45.68
CA MET A 1 -1.10 18.27 44.55
C MET A 1 -0.57 17.34 43.46
N ALA A 2 -0.73 17.73 42.19
CA ALA A 2 -0.28 17.01 40.99
C ALA A 2 1.27 16.94 40.85
N LYS A 3 1.86 16.18 39.89
CA LYS A 3 1.27 15.19 38.94
C LYS A 3 1.61 13.74 39.39
N LYS A 4 2.59 12.96 38.91
CA LYS A 4 3.53 13.05 37.77
C LYS A 4 3.85 11.62 37.26
N THR A 5 3.99 11.46 35.95
CA THR A 5 4.37 10.21 35.26
C THR A 5 5.47 10.54 34.27
N ASP A 6 6.52 9.71 34.18
CA ASP A 6 7.54 9.83 33.14
C ASP A 6 7.19 8.96 31.94
N GLU A 7 6.99 9.63 30.82
CA GLU A 7 6.52 9.12 29.55
C GLU A 7 7.70 8.59 28.73
N LYS A 8 7.84 7.25 28.61
CA LYS A 8 8.86 6.68 27.72
C LYS A 8 8.38 6.77 26.28
N THR A 9 8.74 7.87 25.63
CA THR A 9 8.44 8.16 24.23
C THR A 9 9.02 7.07 23.32
N ILE A 10 8.17 6.43 22.51
CA ILE A 10 8.60 5.70 21.32
C ILE A 10 8.07 6.48 20.12
N LYS A 11 8.96 7.28 19.54
CA LYS A 11 8.69 8.03 18.31
C LYS A 11 8.91 7.08 17.13
N THR A 12 7.99 7.04 16.18
CA THR A 12 8.29 7.36 14.78
C THR A 12 6.97 7.42 14.05
N ASP A 13 6.48 8.65 13.96
CA ASP A 13 5.32 9.08 13.21
C ASP A 13 5.63 8.87 11.72
N LYS A 14 4.87 8.01 11.03
CA LYS A 14 4.68 8.16 9.58
C LYS A 14 3.22 7.99 9.20
N LYS A 15 2.42 8.93 9.70
CA LYS A 15 1.11 9.28 9.16
C LYS A 15 1.26 9.52 7.64
N VAL A 16 0.62 8.67 6.85
CA VAL A 16 0.17 8.98 5.48
C VAL A 16 -1.26 8.45 5.35
N GLU A 17 -2.16 9.01 6.15
CA GLU A 17 -3.50 9.26 5.62
C GLU A 17 -3.34 10.42 4.64
N GLU A 18 -3.47 10.16 3.35
CA GLU A 18 -3.70 11.22 2.36
C GLU A 18 -4.78 10.79 1.36
N THR A 19 -6.03 10.97 1.80
CA THR A 19 -7.20 10.95 0.93
C THR A 19 -7.17 12.19 0.03
N VAL A 20 -6.47 12.12 -1.10
CA VAL A 20 -6.44 13.19 -2.11
C VAL A 20 -6.96 12.68 -3.46
N GLU A 21 -8.11 13.22 -3.85
CA GLU A 21 -8.69 13.10 -5.18
C GLU A 21 -7.88 13.90 -6.23
N GLU A 22 -6.62 13.51 -6.49
CA GLU A 22 -5.93 13.89 -7.72
C GLU A 22 -4.80 12.90 -8.06
N LYS A 23 -5.13 11.83 -8.80
CA LYS A 23 -4.17 10.83 -9.33
C LYS A 23 -3.20 10.28 -8.29
N ALA A 24 -3.73 9.71 -7.20
CA ALA A 24 -2.91 8.95 -6.27
C ALA A 24 -2.11 7.86 -7.00
N ILE A 25 -0.82 7.78 -6.66
CA ILE A 25 0.14 6.80 -7.15
C ILE A 25 0.56 6.00 -5.93
N ILE A 26 0.39 4.68 -5.98
CA ILE A 26 0.76 3.78 -4.89
C ILE A 26 1.94 2.88 -5.28
N LYS A 27 2.67 2.42 -4.27
CA LYS A 27 3.78 1.49 -4.47
C LYS A 27 3.29 0.05 -4.43
N VAL A 28 3.66 -0.73 -5.44
CA VAL A 28 3.32 -2.15 -5.58
C VAL A 28 4.54 -2.98 -5.90
N ARG A 29 4.42 -4.29 -5.71
CA ARG A 29 5.44 -5.28 -6.06
C ARG A 29 4.91 -6.20 -7.15
N ALA A 30 5.64 -6.37 -8.24
CA ALA A 30 5.28 -7.28 -9.31
C ALA A 30 5.29 -8.74 -8.82
N LEU A 31 4.16 -9.45 -8.99
CA LEU A 31 4.06 -10.90 -8.78
C LEU A 31 4.24 -11.68 -10.10
N VAL A 32 4.05 -11.01 -11.23
CA VAL A 32 4.28 -11.51 -12.60
C VAL A 32 5.22 -10.57 -13.36
N ASN A 33 5.79 -11.01 -14.48
CA ASN A 33 6.48 -10.10 -15.38
C ASN A 33 5.43 -9.22 -16.08
N ILE A 34 5.40 -7.93 -15.77
CA ILE A 34 4.38 -6.97 -16.23
C ILE A 34 5.04 -5.78 -16.93
N LYS A 35 4.44 -5.35 -18.04
CA LYS A 35 4.80 -4.07 -18.69
C LYS A 35 3.81 -3.00 -18.24
N TYR A 36 4.30 -1.89 -17.70
CA TYR A 36 3.48 -0.75 -17.29
C TYR A 36 4.10 0.56 -17.77
N ASP A 37 3.26 1.49 -18.27
CA ASP A 37 3.65 2.65 -19.09
C ASP A 37 4.68 2.27 -20.19
N LYS A 38 5.95 2.64 -20.03
CA LYS A 38 7.05 2.36 -20.97
C LYS A 38 7.99 1.24 -20.49
N ASP A 39 7.87 0.82 -19.24
CA ASP A 39 8.85 0.01 -18.52
C ASP A 39 8.37 -1.43 -18.30
N CYS A 40 9.34 -2.34 -18.11
CA CYS A 40 9.10 -3.78 -17.99
C CYS A 40 9.59 -4.27 -16.62
N PHE A 41 8.65 -4.49 -15.70
CA PHE A 41 8.89 -4.93 -14.34
C PHE A 41 8.90 -6.45 -14.26
N LYS A 42 9.84 -7.01 -13.51
CA LYS A 42 9.99 -8.46 -13.31
C LYS A 42 9.35 -8.90 -12.00
N ILE A 43 9.11 -10.19 -11.86
CA ILE A 43 8.67 -10.78 -10.57
C ILE A 43 9.61 -10.35 -9.44
N GLY A 44 9.04 -9.79 -8.38
CA GLY A 44 9.72 -9.29 -7.20
C GLY A 44 10.12 -7.80 -7.24
N ASP A 45 10.03 -7.15 -8.40
CA ASP A 45 10.40 -5.74 -8.62
C ASP A 45 9.36 -4.78 -8.00
N GLU A 46 9.79 -3.64 -7.48
CA GLU A 46 8.93 -2.67 -6.78
C GLU A 46 8.76 -1.40 -7.60
N PHE A 47 7.53 -1.05 -7.95
CA PHE A 47 7.23 0.06 -8.84
C PHE A 47 5.97 0.83 -8.42
N GLU A 48 5.79 1.98 -9.05
CA GLU A 48 4.73 2.93 -8.75
C GLU A 48 3.65 2.87 -9.85
N VAL A 49 2.40 2.70 -9.45
CA VAL A 49 1.23 2.58 -10.33
C VAL A 49 0.13 3.52 -9.84
N ARG A 50 -0.76 3.95 -10.74
CA ARG A 50 -1.97 4.69 -10.33
C ARG A 50 -2.86 3.80 -9.46
N THR A 51 -3.55 4.38 -8.48
CA THR A 51 -4.47 3.61 -7.60
C THR A 51 -5.50 2.82 -8.40
N GLU A 52 -6.08 3.42 -9.45
CA GLU A 52 -7.07 2.80 -10.35
C GLU A 52 -6.52 1.51 -11.01
N ASP A 53 -5.32 1.59 -11.60
CA ASP A 53 -4.61 0.44 -12.18
C ASP A 53 -4.24 -0.59 -11.10
N SER A 54 -3.80 -0.12 -9.93
CA SER A 54 -3.32 -0.96 -8.83
C SER A 54 -4.41 -1.89 -8.29
N GLU A 55 -5.65 -1.41 -8.20
CA GLU A 55 -6.78 -2.22 -7.72
C GLU A 55 -7.10 -3.34 -8.69
N GLU A 56 -7.14 -3.05 -9.99
CA GLU A 56 -7.32 -4.04 -11.06
C GLU A 56 -6.19 -5.07 -11.08
N MET A 57 -4.93 -4.62 -10.98
CA MET A 57 -3.76 -5.50 -10.99
C MET A 57 -3.65 -6.36 -9.73
N THR A 58 -4.05 -5.83 -8.57
CA THR A 58 -4.10 -6.59 -7.30
C THR A 58 -5.23 -7.62 -7.34
N LYS A 59 -6.44 -7.24 -7.82
CA LYS A 59 -7.57 -8.18 -8.03
C LYS A 59 -7.23 -9.30 -9.02
N LYS A 60 -6.40 -9.03 -10.03
CA LYS A 60 -5.90 -10.02 -11.01
C LYS A 60 -4.66 -10.80 -10.52
N GLY A 61 -4.09 -10.46 -9.35
CA GLY A 61 -2.90 -11.12 -8.81
C GLY A 61 -1.60 -10.83 -9.58
N TYR A 62 -1.54 -9.74 -10.35
CA TYR A 62 -0.34 -9.33 -11.08
C TYR A 62 0.65 -8.56 -10.21
N VAL A 63 0.14 -7.83 -9.22
CA VAL A 63 0.92 -7.05 -8.26
C VAL A 63 0.41 -7.24 -6.84
N GLU A 64 1.28 -7.02 -5.87
CA GLU A 64 1.00 -6.96 -4.44
C GLU A 64 1.11 -5.49 -3.99
N SER A 65 0.04 -4.94 -3.44
CA SER A 65 0.05 -3.57 -2.89
C SER A 65 0.93 -3.51 -1.63
N LEU A 66 2.05 -2.79 -1.70
CA LEU A 66 2.96 -2.60 -0.56
C LEU A 66 2.48 -1.52 0.40
N GLU A 67 1.57 -0.67 -0.06
CA GLU A 67 0.81 0.24 0.78
C GLU A 67 -0.10 -0.58 1.70
N LYS A 68 0.26 -0.63 2.99
CA LYS A 68 -0.42 -1.43 4.01
C LYS A 68 -1.85 -0.95 4.23
N THR A 69 -2.78 -1.47 3.44
CA THR A 69 -4.20 -1.42 3.75
C THR A 69 -4.52 -2.57 4.70
N GLU A 70 -4.89 -2.26 5.96
CA GLU A 70 -5.50 -3.20 6.90
C GLU A 70 -6.94 -3.56 6.49
N LYS A 71 -7.14 -4.02 5.25
CA LYS A 71 -8.40 -4.62 4.81
C LYS A 71 -8.45 -6.04 5.34
N GLY A 72 -9.14 -6.19 6.47
CA GLY A 72 -9.34 -7.48 7.11
C GLY A 72 -9.94 -8.52 6.17
N GLU A 73 -9.60 -9.79 6.42
CA GLU A 73 -10.19 -10.94 5.77
C GLU A 73 -11.71 -10.98 6.00
N THR A 74 -12.50 -10.48 5.06
CA THR A 74 -13.85 -11.03 4.84
C THR A 74 -13.71 -12.27 3.97
N LYS A 75 -13.22 -13.35 4.58
CA LYS A 75 -13.42 -14.70 4.04
C LYS A 75 -14.91 -15.01 4.00
N GLU A 76 -15.33 -15.54 2.87
CA GLU A 76 -16.27 -16.65 2.72
C GLU A 76 -17.41 -16.78 3.75
N GLY A 77 -18.61 -16.42 3.29
CA GLY A 77 -19.92 -16.93 3.70
C GLY A 77 -20.90 -16.56 2.58
N GLU A 78 -21.72 -17.44 2.03
CA GLU A 78 -22.24 -18.73 2.50
C GLU A 78 -22.20 -19.79 1.38
#